data_AF-A0AA89BC78-F1
#
_entry.id   AF-A0AA89BC78-F1
#
_cell.length_a   1.000
_cell.length_b   1.000
_cell.length_c   1.000
_cell.angle_alpha   90.00
_cell.angle_beta   90.00
_cell.angle_gamma   90.00
#
_symmetry.space_group_name_H-M   'P 1'
#
loop_
_entity.id
_entity.type
_entity.pdbx_description
1 polymer ?
#
loop_
_entity_poly.entity_id
_entity_poly.type
_entity_poly.pdbx_seq_one_letter_code
_entity_poly.pdbx_strand_id
1 'polypeptide(L)'
;MASQTSFAVGQKRYGLPMVGSMELINHAMIKEFLDCHTLREGLPAAGCLTSPHPRYVDPLNVTAMACPALPLCPLAIAEAERGIPDIIKRVRAVFEKVGLKYNEAIVVRITGCPNGCARPYMAELGLVGDGPNSYQIWLGGTPNQSTIASCFMNKVKLHDLEKVFEPLFYYWRRKRQPSESFGTFSTRMGFEKLKELVDKWDGLPESSNRYNLKLFADKETYEAMDELAKLEDKNAHQLAMELEYLEERRIKDLVKKHSEFISYPIYLWTEKTTEKEISDDEDEEPKKEEEGDIEEVDEDKEKDASKKKKKIKEVSHEWQQINKQKPICLGKPEEITKEEYASFYKSLTNDSEDHLAVKHFSMEG
;
A
#
# COMPACT_ATOMS: atom_id res chain seq x y z
N MET A 1 -13.76 69.86 39.02
CA MET A 1 -13.94 68.70 39.92
C MET A 1 -13.66 67.44 39.13
N ALA A 2 -13.01 66.43 39.73
CA ALA A 2 -12.48 65.28 38.99
C ALA A 2 -13.52 64.19 38.73
N SER A 3 -13.45 63.55 37.56
CA SER A 3 -14.17 62.31 37.24
C SER A 3 -13.52 61.13 37.98
N GLN A 4 -14.30 60.42 38.81
CA GLN A 4 -13.84 59.16 39.40
C GLN A 4 -14.15 57.99 38.47
N THR A 5 -13.12 57.49 37.79
CA THR A 5 -13.17 56.22 37.04
C THR A 5 -13.01 55.04 38.00
N SER A 6 -14.14 54.44 38.40
CA SER A 6 -14.14 53.22 39.23
C SER A 6 -13.55 52.03 38.47
N PHE A 7 -12.38 51.56 38.91
CA PHE A 7 -11.75 50.35 38.38
C PHE A 7 -12.54 49.10 38.75
N ALA A 8 -13.29 48.53 37.80
CA ALA A 8 -13.88 47.21 37.93
C ALA A 8 -12.80 46.13 37.70
N VAL A 9 -12.32 45.50 38.78
CA VAL A 9 -11.37 44.37 38.71
C VAL A 9 -12.07 43.12 38.19
N GLY A 10 -12.17 42.99 36.87
CA GLY A 10 -12.78 41.84 36.22
C GLY A 10 -11.92 40.59 36.33
N GLN A 11 -12.30 39.66 37.23
CA GLN A 11 -11.77 38.29 37.23
C GLN A 11 -12.13 37.60 35.90
N LYS A 12 -11.20 37.56 34.95
CA LYS A 12 -11.33 36.71 33.76
C LYS A 12 -11.33 35.25 34.19
N ARG A 13 -12.46 34.56 34.02
CA ARG A 13 -12.52 33.10 34.12
C ARG A 13 -11.88 32.50 32.88
N TYR A 14 -10.65 32.02 33.01
CA TYR A 14 -9.99 31.23 31.98
C TYR A 14 -10.68 29.85 31.95
N GLY A 15 -11.28 29.50 30.82
CA GLY A 15 -11.97 28.22 30.62
C GLY A 15 -11.63 27.64 29.26
N LEU A 16 -11.36 26.34 29.22
CA LEU A 16 -11.21 25.57 27.97
C LEU A 16 -12.63 25.29 27.42
N PRO A 17 -13.03 25.85 26.26
CA PRO A 17 -14.32 25.52 25.66
C PRO A 17 -14.37 24.05 25.24
N MET A 18 -15.33 23.31 25.80
CA MET A 18 -15.66 21.95 25.38
C MET A 18 -16.59 21.99 24.17
N VAL A 19 -16.26 21.20 23.15
CA VAL A 19 -16.99 21.12 21.87
C VAL A 19 -18.14 20.14 21.98
N GLY A 20 -19.16 20.28 21.13
CA GLY A 20 -20.25 19.31 21.01
C GLY A 20 -19.82 17.88 20.61
N SER A 21 -18.56 17.69 20.17
CA SER A 21 -17.88 16.41 19.94
C SER A 21 -17.27 15.77 21.21
N MET A 22 -17.39 16.42 22.38
CA MET A 22 -16.70 16.10 23.65
C MET A 22 -15.18 16.36 23.65
N GLU A 23 -14.65 17.00 22.61
CA GLU A 23 -13.27 17.49 22.56
C GLU A 23 -13.08 18.77 23.40
N LEU A 24 -11.85 19.04 23.87
CA LEU A 24 -11.48 20.31 24.48
C LEU A 24 -10.70 21.17 23.48
N ILE A 25 -11.24 22.33 23.09
CA ILE A 25 -10.46 23.33 22.35
C ILE A 25 -9.56 24.07 23.35
N ASN A 26 -8.25 23.91 23.20
CA ASN A 26 -7.30 24.79 23.87
C ASN A 26 -7.23 26.13 23.11
N HIS A 27 -7.94 27.14 23.64
CA HIS A 27 -8.08 28.44 23.01
C HIS A 27 -6.85 29.35 23.26
N ALA A 28 -5.68 28.86 22.85
CA ALA A 28 -4.36 29.44 23.07
C ALA A 28 -4.15 30.76 22.29
N MET A 29 -4.83 31.84 22.72
CA MET A 29 -4.52 33.18 22.25
C MET A 29 -3.26 33.72 22.92
N ILE A 30 -2.31 34.10 22.08
CA ILE A 30 -0.97 34.57 22.43
C ILE A 30 -1.03 35.79 23.37
N LYS A 31 -0.68 35.58 24.63
CA LYS A 31 0.22 36.49 25.38
C LYS A 31 0.78 35.81 26.63
N GLU A 32 2.11 35.88 26.74
CA GLU A 32 2.93 35.59 27.93
C GLU A 32 2.95 34.12 28.46
N PHE A 33 4.10 33.47 28.23
CA PHE A 33 4.72 32.47 29.12
C PHE A 33 4.10 31.06 29.32
N LEU A 34 3.36 30.52 28.35
CA LEU A 34 3.47 29.09 28.04
C LEU A 34 3.76 28.90 26.55
N ASP A 35 4.84 28.19 26.25
CA ASP A 35 5.31 28.00 24.89
C ASP A 35 4.47 26.94 24.15
N CYS A 36 4.25 27.17 22.85
CA CYS A 36 3.57 26.20 22.00
C CYS A 36 4.37 24.88 21.91
N HIS A 37 5.70 24.98 22.08
CA HIS A 37 6.61 23.84 22.22
C HIS A 37 6.27 22.98 23.45
N THR A 38 6.14 23.59 24.63
CA THR A 38 5.94 22.87 25.90
C THR A 38 4.62 22.12 25.95
N LEU A 39 3.56 22.69 25.36
CA LEU A 39 2.27 22.00 25.20
C LEU A 39 2.38 20.84 24.19
N ARG A 40 3.12 21.03 23.09
CA ARG A 40 3.34 20.02 22.04
C ARG A 40 4.22 18.86 22.49
N GLU A 41 5.03 19.02 23.53
CA GLU A 41 5.83 17.95 24.14
C GLU A 41 5.10 17.30 25.33
N GLY A 42 4.49 18.09 26.21
CA GLY A 42 3.84 17.60 27.43
C GLY A 42 2.55 16.81 27.19
N LEU A 43 1.76 17.15 26.15
CA LEU A 43 0.51 16.45 25.87
C LEU A 43 0.73 15.05 25.25
N PRO A 44 1.64 14.83 24.27
CA PRO A 44 1.98 13.48 23.82
C PRO A 44 2.60 12.61 24.93
N ALA A 45 3.35 13.19 25.88
CA ALA A 45 3.84 12.47 27.05
C ALA A 45 2.70 11.99 27.99
N ALA A 46 1.52 12.62 27.94
CA ALA A 46 0.29 12.18 28.58
C ALA A 46 -0.62 11.31 27.67
N GLY A 47 -0.13 10.91 26.49
CA GLY A 47 -0.91 10.17 25.48
C GLY A 47 -1.88 11.02 24.65
N CYS A 48 -1.98 12.33 24.93
CA CYS A 48 -2.83 13.26 24.19
C CYS A 48 -2.10 13.77 22.93
N LEU A 49 -2.31 13.10 21.79
CA LEU A 49 -1.75 13.53 20.51
C LEU A 49 -2.30 14.90 20.09
N THR A 50 -1.47 15.94 20.15
CA THR A 50 -1.86 17.32 19.82
C THR A 50 -2.05 17.52 18.32
N SER A 51 -3.27 17.87 17.90
CA SER A 51 -3.49 18.44 16.57
C SER A 51 -2.89 19.85 16.51
N PRO A 52 -1.93 20.08 15.61
CA PRO A 52 -2.26 20.91 14.44
C PRO A 52 -2.44 20.10 13.15
N HIS A 53 -2.22 18.79 13.18
CA HIS A 53 -2.29 17.89 12.03
C HIS A 53 -3.08 16.62 12.39
N PRO A 54 -4.28 16.39 11.81
CA PRO A 54 -5.04 15.15 11.97
C PRO A 54 -4.46 13.98 11.16
N ARG A 55 -3.12 13.83 11.14
CA ARG A 55 -2.40 12.76 10.43
C ARG A 55 -2.10 11.53 11.30
N TYR A 56 -2.12 11.69 12.63
CA TYR A 56 -1.74 10.63 13.59
C TYR A 56 -2.93 10.00 14.32
N VAL A 57 -4.15 10.52 14.12
CA VAL A 57 -5.39 9.97 14.67
C VAL A 57 -6.23 9.43 13.52
N ASP A 58 -6.82 8.25 13.70
CA ASP A 58 -7.75 7.67 12.73
C ASP A 58 -8.94 8.61 12.47
N PRO A 59 -9.25 8.98 11.20
CA PRO A 59 -10.41 9.80 10.86
C PRO A 59 -11.77 9.31 11.42
N LEU A 60 -11.92 8.00 11.66
CA LEU A 60 -13.07 7.41 12.34
C LEU A 60 -13.14 7.88 13.80
N ASN A 61 -12.02 7.86 14.54
CA ASN A 61 -11.96 8.32 15.93
C ASN A 61 -12.29 9.82 16.06
N VAL A 62 -11.87 10.65 15.11
CA VAL A 62 -12.13 12.11 15.11
C VAL A 62 -13.62 12.45 15.00
N THR A 63 -14.40 11.60 14.32
CA THR A 63 -15.85 11.82 14.13
C THR A 63 -16.73 10.97 15.07
N ALA A 64 -16.11 10.10 15.87
CA ALA A 64 -16.80 9.17 16.73
C ALA A 64 -17.24 9.78 18.06
N MET A 65 -18.39 9.34 18.57
CA MET A 65 -18.84 9.66 19.93
C MET A 65 -19.53 8.47 20.58
N ALA A 66 -19.35 8.35 21.89
CA ALA A 66 -20.09 7.43 22.74
C ALA A 66 -20.77 8.18 23.89
N CYS A 67 -21.75 7.55 24.54
CA CYS A 67 -22.19 7.99 25.87
C CYS A 67 -21.51 7.15 26.97
N PRO A 68 -21.37 7.65 28.21
CA PRO A 68 -20.72 6.91 29.30
C PRO A 68 -21.29 5.51 29.53
N ALA A 69 -22.61 5.35 29.44
CA ALA A 69 -23.31 4.08 29.66
C ALA A 69 -22.88 3.40 30.98
N LEU A 70 -22.57 2.11 30.95
CA LEU A 70 -22.10 1.36 32.12
C LEU A 70 -20.67 1.80 32.50
N PRO A 71 -20.33 1.88 33.81
CA PRO A 71 -21.10 1.37 34.95
C PRO A 71 -21.99 2.41 35.65
N LEU A 72 -21.93 3.69 35.27
CA LEU A 72 -22.52 4.79 36.05
C LEU A 72 -23.92 5.22 35.61
N CYS A 73 -24.32 4.98 34.35
CA CYS A 73 -25.65 5.35 33.86
C CYS A 73 -26.70 4.30 34.28
N PRO A 74 -27.70 4.64 35.11
CA PRO A 74 -28.70 3.68 35.60
C PRO A 74 -29.69 3.21 34.51
N LEU A 75 -29.64 3.81 33.31
CA LEU A 75 -30.49 3.48 32.16
C LEU A 75 -29.74 2.72 31.06
N ALA A 76 -28.48 2.35 31.28
CA ALA A 76 -27.67 1.66 30.28
C ALA A 76 -27.99 0.15 30.21
N ILE A 77 -28.20 -0.34 28.99
CA ILE A 77 -28.53 -1.73 28.65
C ILE A 77 -27.30 -2.45 28.03
N ALA A 78 -26.43 -1.68 27.36
CA ALA A 78 -25.17 -2.15 26.78
C ALA A 78 -24.03 -1.13 27.04
N GLU A 79 -22.79 -1.56 26.82
CA GLU A 79 -21.61 -0.68 26.82
C GLU A 79 -21.68 0.36 25.69
N ALA A 80 -20.98 1.49 25.87
CA ALA A 80 -20.74 2.45 24.79
C ALA A 80 -19.33 3.06 24.89
N GLU A 81 -19.06 3.96 25.85
CA GLU A 81 -17.74 4.61 25.99
C GLU A 81 -16.59 3.61 26.15
N ARG A 82 -16.79 2.55 26.93
CA ARG A 82 -15.79 1.50 27.15
C ARG A 82 -15.62 0.54 25.97
N GLY A 83 -16.60 0.45 25.07
CA GLY A 83 -16.62 -0.49 23.95
C GLY A 83 -16.33 0.13 22.58
N ILE A 84 -16.46 1.46 22.43
CA ILE A 84 -16.25 2.14 21.15
C ILE A 84 -14.83 1.97 20.56
N PRO A 85 -13.71 1.92 21.34
CA PRO A 85 -12.38 1.79 20.73
C PRO A 85 -12.21 0.46 19.98
N ASP A 86 -12.74 -0.64 20.50
CA ASP A 86 -12.63 -1.95 19.87
C ASP A 86 -13.62 -2.12 18.71
N ILE A 87 -14.79 -1.47 18.78
CA ILE A 87 -15.72 -1.40 17.64
C ILE A 87 -15.09 -0.62 16.47
N ILE A 88 -14.39 0.50 16.72
CA ILE A 88 -13.73 1.26 15.66
C ILE A 88 -12.56 0.48 15.04
N LYS A 89 -11.72 -0.21 15.85
CA LYS A 89 -10.68 -1.13 15.32
C LYS A 89 -11.27 -2.16 14.36
N ARG A 90 -12.42 -2.75 14.71
CA ARG A 90 -13.11 -3.75 13.88
C ARG A 90 -13.71 -3.14 12.61
N VAL A 91 -14.28 -1.93 12.67
CA VAL A 91 -14.70 -1.17 11.47
C VAL A 91 -13.49 -0.87 10.56
N ARG A 92 -12.34 -0.46 11.10
CA ARG A 92 -11.11 -0.21 10.33
C ARG A 92 -10.57 -1.50 9.68
N ALA A 93 -10.54 -2.61 10.40
CA ALA A 93 -10.17 -3.92 9.84
C ALA A 93 -11.12 -4.36 8.70
N VAL A 94 -12.43 -4.09 8.82
CA VAL A 94 -13.38 -4.32 7.73
C VAL A 94 -13.12 -3.36 6.54
N PHE A 95 -12.80 -2.09 6.78
CA PHE A 95 -12.42 -1.15 5.71
C PHE A 95 -11.20 -1.65 4.93
N GLU A 96 -10.19 -2.18 5.61
CA GLU A 96 -8.98 -2.77 5.02
C GLU A 96 -9.30 -4.05 4.24
N LYS A 97 -10.05 -5.00 4.84
CA LYS A 97 -10.54 -6.23 4.18
C LYS A 97 -11.36 -5.93 2.92
N VAL A 98 -12.16 -4.86 2.94
CA VAL A 98 -12.94 -4.37 1.81
C VAL A 98 -12.09 -3.56 0.82
N GLY A 99 -10.90 -3.08 1.19
CA GLY A 99 -10.06 -2.25 0.33
C GLY A 99 -10.61 -0.83 0.11
N LEU A 100 -11.05 -0.18 1.19
CA LEU A 100 -11.32 1.26 1.28
C LEU A 100 -10.02 2.01 1.65
N LYS A 101 -9.90 3.30 1.30
CA LYS A 101 -8.70 4.08 1.62
C LYS A 101 -8.70 4.53 3.08
N TYR A 102 -7.52 4.62 3.71
CA TYR A 102 -7.39 5.06 5.11
C TYR A 102 -8.02 6.44 5.38
N ASN A 103 -7.88 7.38 4.44
CA ASN A 103 -8.46 8.72 4.51
C ASN A 103 -10.01 8.76 4.44
N GLU A 104 -10.66 7.63 4.11
CA GLU A 104 -12.12 7.56 4.08
C GLU A 104 -12.64 7.28 5.49
N ALA A 105 -13.63 8.07 5.91
CA ALA A 105 -14.22 8.08 7.24
C ALA A 105 -15.75 8.05 7.13
N ILE A 106 -16.39 7.58 8.20
CA ILE A 106 -17.84 7.66 8.40
C ILE A 106 -18.13 8.11 9.82
N VAL A 107 -19.20 8.87 10.04
CA VAL A 107 -19.61 9.30 11.38
C VAL A 107 -20.22 8.11 12.14
N VAL A 108 -19.46 7.52 13.08
CA VAL A 108 -19.89 6.41 13.95
C VAL A 108 -20.33 6.93 15.31
N ARG A 109 -21.51 6.55 15.84
CA ARG A 109 -21.94 6.99 17.17
C ARG A 109 -22.65 5.89 17.95
N ILE A 110 -22.29 5.72 19.23
CA ILE A 110 -22.73 4.59 20.06
C ILE A 110 -23.45 5.07 21.33
N THR A 111 -24.61 4.48 21.64
CA THR A 111 -25.28 4.66 22.92
C THR A 111 -25.64 3.33 23.57
N GLY A 112 -25.54 3.26 24.91
CA GLY A 112 -25.90 2.07 25.68
C GLY A 112 -27.42 1.86 25.86
N CYS A 113 -28.25 2.78 25.37
CA CYS A 113 -29.72 2.79 25.51
C CYS A 113 -30.38 3.69 24.43
N PRO A 114 -31.70 3.56 24.19
CA PRO A 114 -32.45 4.38 23.22
C PRO A 114 -32.66 5.86 23.62
N ASN A 115 -32.10 6.32 24.74
CA ASN A 115 -32.15 7.75 25.11
C ASN A 115 -31.28 8.64 24.22
N GLY A 116 -30.44 8.06 23.35
CA GLY A 116 -29.78 8.80 22.27
C GLY A 116 -28.73 9.83 22.68
N CYS A 117 -28.15 9.75 23.89
CA CYS A 117 -27.28 10.78 24.46
C CYS A 117 -26.08 11.19 23.58
N ALA A 118 -25.48 10.26 22.84
CA ALA A 118 -24.38 10.53 21.90
C ALA A 118 -24.85 11.01 20.50
N ARG A 119 -26.15 11.32 20.34
CA ARG A 119 -26.82 11.67 19.09
C ARG A 119 -26.63 10.61 17.96
N PRO A 120 -26.94 9.32 18.22
CA PRO A 120 -26.74 8.22 17.26
C PRO A 120 -27.69 8.32 16.06
N TYR A 121 -28.89 8.86 16.26
CA TYR A 121 -29.90 9.07 15.22
C TYR A 121 -29.52 10.11 14.15
N MET A 122 -28.33 10.70 14.23
CA MET A 122 -27.77 11.62 13.23
C MET A 122 -26.47 11.08 12.61
N ALA A 123 -26.05 9.87 12.97
CA ALA A 123 -24.83 9.23 12.48
C ALA A 123 -25.02 8.59 11.11
N GLU A 124 -23.95 8.46 10.33
CA GLU A 124 -23.96 7.59 9.15
C GLU A 124 -24.06 6.12 9.59
N LEU A 125 -23.41 5.78 10.71
CA LEU A 125 -23.53 4.49 11.41
C LEU A 125 -23.81 4.73 12.91
N GLY A 126 -25.07 4.56 13.30
CA GLY A 126 -25.50 4.61 14.70
C GLY A 126 -25.62 3.21 15.31
N LEU A 127 -25.16 3.03 16.55
CA LEU A 127 -25.35 1.81 17.34
C LEU A 127 -26.09 2.16 18.64
N VAL A 128 -27.23 1.52 18.89
CA VAL A 128 -28.11 1.82 20.04
C VAL A 128 -28.38 0.56 20.85
N GLY A 129 -27.97 0.54 22.12
CA GLY A 129 -28.09 -0.61 23.01
C GLY A 129 -29.54 -1.04 23.27
N ASP A 130 -29.82 -2.32 23.01
CA ASP A 130 -31.17 -2.95 23.04
C ASP A 130 -31.14 -4.32 23.77
N GLY A 131 -30.03 -4.63 24.41
CA GLY A 131 -29.84 -5.82 25.24
C GLY A 131 -28.37 -6.05 25.58
N PRO A 132 -28.06 -6.96 26.52
CA PRO A 132 -26.68 -7.28 26.89
C PRO A 132 -25.87 -7.74 25.66
N ASN A 133 -24.80 -7.01 25.38
CA ASN A 133 -23.92 -7.15 24.21
C ASN A 133 -24.67 -7.18 22.86
N SER A 134 -25.78 -6.43 22.72
CA SER A 134 -26.52 -6.29 21.46
C SER A 134 -27.01 -4.86 21.20
N TYR A 135 -26.92 -4.46 19.93
CA TYR A 135 -27.25 -3.13 19.45
C TYR A 135 -28.28 -3.20 18.30
N GLN A 136 -29.12 -2.18 18.21
CA GLN A 136 -29.80 -1.80 16.98
C GLN A 136 -28.83 -1.01 16.10
N ILE A 137 -28.79 -1.32 14.80
CA ILE A 137 -27.99 -0.61 13.80
C ILE A 137 -28.88 0.41 13.12
N TRP A 138 -28.43 1.67 13.10
CA TRP A 138 -29.12 2.81 12.51
C TRP A 138 -28.26 3.40 11.38
N LEU A 139 -28.86 3.69 10.23
CA LEU A 139 -28.17 4.14 9.00
C LEU A 139 -28.90 5.33 8.35
N GLY A 140 -28.15 6.20 7.66
CA GLY A 140 -28.72 7.26 6.81
C GLY A 140 -28.66 8.71 7.36
N GLY A 141 -28.04 8.93 8.53
CA GLY A 141 -27.54 10.27 8.90
C GLY A 141 -26.40 10.70 7.96
N THR A 142 -25.99 11.98 7.99
CA THR A 142 -24.94 12.52 7.09
C THR A 142 -23.72 13.06 7.83
N PRO A 143 -22.57 13.25 7.14
CA PRO A 143 -21.40 13.94 7.69
C PRO A 143 -21.69 15.36 8.22
N ASN A 144 -22.74 16.02 7.71
CA ASN A 144 -23.20 17.34 8.16
C ASN A 144 -24.36 17.26 9.17
N GLN A 145 -24.80 16.07 9.58
CA GLN A 145 -25.95 15.81 10.47
C GLN A 145 -27.26 16.48 10.04
N SER A 146 -27.46 16.64 8.74
CA SER A 146 -28.68 17.22 8.15
C SER A 146 -29.84 16.23 8.01
N THR A 147 -29.57 14.92 8.08
CA THR A 147 -30.57 13.85 7.99
C THR A 147 -30.64 13.04 9.27
N ILE A 148 -31.81 12.45 9.51
CA ILE A 148 -32.05 11.51 10.61
C ILE A 148 -31.85 10.09 10.05
N ALA A 149 -31.08 9.28 10.77
CA ALA A 149 -30.89 7.86 10.48
C ALA A 149 -32.16 7.06 10.81
N SER A 150 -32.41 5.98 10.07
CA SER A 150 -33.48 5.01 10.35
C SER A 150 -32.91 3.70 10.89
N CYS A 151 -33.71 2.98 11.68
CA CYS A 151 -33.34 1.65 12.16
C CYS A 151 -33.25 0.66 10.98
N PHE A 152 -32.11 0.04 10.80
CA PHE A 152 -31.83 -0.94 9.76
C PHE A 152 -31.98 -2.38 10.27
N MET A 153 -31.38 -2.70 11.42
CA MET A 153 -31.43 -4.04 12.03
C MET A 153 -31.55 -3.95 13.55
N ASN A 154 -32.31 -4.86 14.16
CA ASN A 154 -32.51 -4.93 15.62
C ASN A 154 -31.70 -6.06 16.25
N LYS A 155 -31.30 -5.89 17.51
CA LYS A 155 -30.68 -6.93 18.38
C LYS A 155 -29.44 -7.63 17.81
N VAL A 156 -28.68 -6.97 16.93
CA VAL A 156 -27.42 -7.51 16.40
C VAL A 156 -26.41 -7.66 17.53
N LYS A 157 -25.85 -8.86 17.71
CA LYS A 157 -24.87 -9.13 18.78
C LYS A 157 -23.52 -8.53 18.44
N LEU A 158 -22.76 -8.19 19.48
CA LEU A 158 -21.44 -7.57 19.36
C LEU A 158 -20.48 -8.38 18.47
N HIS A 159 -20.59 -9.71 18.41
CA HIS A 159 -19.76 -10.61 17.59
C HIS A 159 -20.24 -10.78 16.14
N ASP A 160 -21.42 -10.27 15.78
CA ASP A 160 -22.01 -10.41 14.44
C ASP A 160 -21.95 -9.10 13.62
N LEU A 161 -21.34 -8.05 14.16
CA LEU A 161 -21.27 -6.74 13.52
C LEU A 161 -20.54 -6.76 12.17
N GLU A 162 -19.44 -7.51 12.03
CA GLU A 162 -18.69 -7.66 10.77
C GLU A 162 -19.57 -8.22 9.66
N LYS A 163 -20.45 -9.19 9.97
CA LYS A 163 -21.36 -9.82 9.00
C LYS A 163 -22.33 -8.81 8.38
N VAL A 164 -22.67 -7.74 9.11
CA VAL A 164 -23.49 -6.63 8.61
C VAL A 164 -22.62 -5.56 7.93
N PHE A 165 -21.44 -5.26 8.48
CA PHE A 165 -20.57 -4.18 8.01
C PHE A 165 -19.84 -4.51 6.69
N GLU A 166 -19.35 -5.74 6.53
CA GLU A 166 -18.65 -6.18 5.31
C GLU A 166 -19.46 -5.97 4.01
N PRO A 167 -20.70 -6.50 3.87
CA PRO A 167 -21.52 -6.27 2.68
C PRO A 167 -21.81 -4.77 2.48
N LEU A 168 -22.20 -4.04 3.53
CA LEU A 168 -22.57 -2.62 3.42
C LEU A 168 -21.41 -1.78 2.87
N PHE A 169 -20.20 -1.94 3.42
CA PHE A 169 -19.02 -1.19 2.97
C PHE A 169 -18.50 -1.66 1.61
N TYR A 170 -18.62 -2.96 1.29
CA TYR A 170 -18.28 -3.50 -0.03
C TYR A 170 -19.19 -2.97 -1.14
N TYR A 171 -20.51 -2.95 -0.91
CA TYR A 171 -21.45 -2.39 -1.87
C TYR A 171 -21.37 -0.87 -1.95
N TRP A 172 -21.05 -0.16 -0.85
CA TRP A 172 -20.69 1.27 -0.92
C TRP A 172 -19.48 1.49 -1.83
N ARG A 173 -18.36 0.78 -1.61
CA ARG A 173 -17.16 0.87 -2.46
C ARG A 173 -17.47 0.64 -3.94
N ARG A 174 -18.33 -0.32 -4.28
CA ARG A 174 -18.67 -0.69 -5.67
C ARG A 174 -19.80 0.11 -6.33
N LYS A 175 -20.72 0.71 -5.57
CA LYS A 175 -21.95 1.36 -6.08
C LYS A 175 -22.11 2.83 -5.66
N ARG A 176 -21.12 3.43 -5.01
CA ARG A 176 -21.10 4.87 -4.70
C ARG A 176 -20.86 5.73 -5.95
N GLN A 177 -21.41 6.93 -5.94
CA GLN A 177 -21.08 8.02 -6.86
C GLN A 177 -19.77 8.70 -6.40
N PRO A 178 -19.06 9.44 -7.28
CA PRO A 178 -17.89 10.23 -6.86
C PRO A 178 -18.25 11.20 -5.73
N SER A 179 -17.42 11.21 -4.68
CA SER A 179 -17.60 12.02 -3.46
C SER A 179 -18.89 11.76 -2.65
N GLU A 180 -19.53 10.61 -2.80
CA GLU A 180 -20.75 10.25 -2.05
C GLU A 180 -20.44 9.66 -0.66
N SER A 181 -21.03 10.24 0.38
CA SER A 181 -20.96 9.75 1.77
C SER A 181 -21.68 8.41 1.97
N PHE A 182 -21.29 7.65 3.00
CA PHE A 182 -21.93 6.36 3.31
C PHE A 182 -23.39 6.54 3.75
N GLY A 183 -23.68 7.64 4.45
CA GLY A 183 -25.04 8.08 4.79
C GLY A 183 -25.92 8.33 3.55
N THR A 184 -25.43 9.16 2.63
CA THR A 184 -26.14 9.47 1.37
C THR A 184 -26.37 8.20 0.54
N PHE A 185 -25.34 7.35 0.41
CA PHE A 185 -25.42 6.07 -0.27
C PHE A 185 -26.50 5.16 0.33
N SER A 186 -26.56 5.06 1.66
CA SER A 186 -27.54 4.22 2.36
C SER A 186 -28.97 4.66 2.04
N THR A 187 -29.25 5.96 2.14
CA THR A 187 -30.56 6.55 1.83
C THR A 187 -30.92 6.42 0.34
N ARG A 188 -29.95 6.55 -0.57
CA ARG A 188 -30.17 6.38 -2.03
C ARG A 188 -30.45 4.94 -2.43
N MET A 189 -29.81 3.96 -1.78
CA MET A 189 -30.01 2.54 -2.07
C MET A 189 -31.35 2.03 -1.52
N GLY A 190 -31.76 2.52 -0.36
CA GLY A 190 -32.99 2.10 0.33
C GLY A 190 -32.80 0.83 1.16
N PHE A 191 -33.38 0.80 2.36
CA PHE A 191 -33.12 -0.23 3.38
C PHE A 191 -33.51 -1.65 2.95
N GLU A 192 -34.56 -1.81 2.14
CA GLU A 192 -34.97 -3.10 1.58
C GLU A 192 -33.85 -3.75 0.77
N LYS A 193 -33.26 -3.00 -0.16
CA LYS A 193 -32.16 -3.47 -1.01
C LYS A 193 -30.88 -3.67 -0.22
N LEU A 194 -30.59 -2.80 0.76
CA LEU A 194 -29.45 -3.00 1.66
C LEU A 194 -29.61 -4.29 2.48
N LYS A 195 -30.83 -4.60 2.95
CA LYS A 195 -31.10 -5.83 3.70
C LYS A 195 -30.94 -7.07 2.81
N GLU A 196 -31.51 -7.07 1.60
CA GLU A 196 -31.27 -8.15 0.63
C GLU A 196 -29.78 -8.38 0.35
N LEU A 197 -28.97 -7.32 0.36
CA LEU A 197 -27.52 -7.41 0.13
C LEU A 197 -26.72 -7.89 1.34
N VAL A 198 -27.28 -7.83 2.56
CA VAL A 198 -26.74 -8.49 3.76
C VAL A 198 -27.19 -9.96 3.80
N ASP A 199 -28.47 -10.22 3.54
CA ASP A 199 -29.07 -11.57 3.55
C ASP A 199 -28.49 -12.49 2.45
N LYS A 200 -27.88 -11.91 1.39
CA LYS A 200 -27.22 -12.62 0.27
C LYS A 200 -25.69 -12.56 0.33
N TRP A 201 -25.10 -12.35 1.51
CA TRP A 201 -23.65 -12.19 1.67
C TRP A 201 -22.93 -13.50 2.02
N ASP A 202 -22.57 -14.27 1.00
CA ASP A 202 -21.72 -15.46 1.12
C ASP A 202 -20.22 -15.13 1.33
N GLY A 203 -19.89 -13.85 1.54
CA GLY A 203 -18.53 -13.33 1.72
C GLY A 203 -18.06 -12.41 0.60
N LEU A 204 -16.80 -11.96 0.71
CA LEU A 204 -16.12 -11.31 -0.41
C LEU A 204 -15.92 -12.37 -1.51
N PRO A 205 -16.43 -12.17 -2.74
CA PRO A 205 -16.01 -13.02 -3.84
C PRO A 205 -14.51 -12.81 -4.03
N GLU A 206 -13.76 -13.92 -4.15
CA GLU A 206 -12.34 -13.88 -4.45
C GLU A 206 -12.09 -12.90 -5.60
N SER A 207 -11.10 -12.02 -5.43
CA SER A 207 -10.73 -11.15 -6.53
C SER A 207 -10.16 -12.04 -7.62
N SER A 208 -10.97 -12.27 -8.66
CA SER A 208 -10.50 -12.85 -9.92
C SER A 208 -9.44 -11.89 -10.45
N ASN A 209 -8.19 -12.14 -10.07
CA ASN A 209 -7.08 -11.25 -10.32
C ASN A 209 -6.77 -11.32 -11.81
N ARG A 210 -7.47 -10.48 -12.57
CA ARG A 210 -7.11 -10.16 -13.95
C ARG A 210 -5.88 -9.26 -13.90
N TYR A 211 -4.76 -9.85 -13.47
CA TYR A 211 -3.45 -9.32 -13.80
C TYR A 211 -3.42 -9.24 -15.34
N ASN A 212 -3.40 -8.04 -15.91
CA ASN A 212 -3.27 -7.86 -17.37
C ASN A 212 -1.80 -8.07 -17.78
N LEU A 213 -1.23 -9.22 -17.40
CA LEU A 213 0.10 -9.66 -17.76
C LEU A 213 -0.03 -10.87 -18.68
N LYS A 214 0.43 -10.72 -19.93
CA LYS A 214 0.79 -11.86 -20.78
C LYS A 214 2.17 -12.35 -20.35
N LEU A 215 2.22 -13.27 -19.40
CA LEU A 215 3.40 -14.08 -19.08
C LEU A 215 2.97 -15.54 -18.97
N PHE A 216 3.90 -16.45 -19.26
CA PHE A 216 3.71 -17.88 -19.53
C PHE A 216 2.92 -18.11 -20.84
N ALA A 217 3.63 -18.67 -21.83
CA ALA A 217 3.04 -19.05 -23.12
C ALA A 217 2.55 -20.51 -23.12
N ASP A 218 2.85 -21.21 -22.03
CA ASP A 218 2.78 -22.65 -21.83
C ASP A 218 2.28 -22.94 -20.41
N LYS A 219 1.62 -24.10 -20.25
CA LYS A 219 1.00 -24.50 -18.99
C LYS A 219 2.03 -25.03 -17.97
N GLU A 220 3.07 -25.68 -18.46
CA GLU A 220 4.04 -26.44 -17.67
C GLU A 220 4.94 -25.53 -16.83
N THR A 221 5.42 -24.40 -17.39
CA THR A 221 6.19 -23.41 -16.62
C THR A 221 5.35 -22.78 -15.51
N TYR A 222 4.06 -22.53 -15.74
CA TYR A 222 3.19 -21.95 -14.70
C TYR A 222 2.97 -22.91 -13.53
N GLU A 223 2.73 -24.20 -13.80
CA GLU A 223 2.54 -25.21 -12.75
C GLU A 223 3.83 -25.41 -11.93
N ALA A 224 5.00 -25.49 -12.59
CA ALA A 224 6.29 -25.55 -11.90
C ALA A 224 6.58 -24.32 -11.01
N MET A 225 6.19 -23.12 -11.45
CA MET A 225 6.39 -21.89 -10.67
C MET A 225 5.40 -21.73 -9.52
N ASP A 226 4.18 -22.27 -9.65
CA ASP A 226 3.20 -22.34 -8.56
C ASP A 226 3.57 -23.40 -7.51
N GLU A 227 4.29 -24.46 -7.89
CA GLU A 227 4.92 -25.39 -6.94
C GLU A 227 6.10 -24.74 -6.20
N LEU A 228 7.03 -24.09 -6.90
CA LEU A 228 8.17 -23.41 -6.29
C LEU A 228 7.75 -22.28 -5.34
N ALA A 229 6.74 -21.48 -5.71
CA ALA A 229 6.30 -20.36 -4.87
C ALA A 229 5.68 -20.82 -3.54
N LYS A 230 4.98 -21.96 -3.52
CA LYS A 230 4.45 -22.58 -2.29
C LYS A 230 5.54 -23.07 -1.33
N LEU A 231 6.75 -23.38 -1.83
CA LEU A 231 7.89 -23.74 -1.00
C LEU A 231 8.54 -22.53 -0.30
N GLU A 232 8.28 -21.31 -0.79
CA GLU A 232 8.82 -20.06 -0.25
C GLU A 232 7.77 -19.20 0.47
N ASP A 233 6.55 -19.72 0.70
CA ASP A 233 5.36 -18.96 1.18
C ASP A 233 5.05 -17.69 0.33
N LYS A 234 5.43 -17.72 -0.96
CA LYS A 234 5.21 -16.63 -1.93
C LYS A 234 4.03 -16.94 -2.85
N ASN A 235 3.53 -15.90 -3.50
CA ASN A 235 2.65 -16.03 -4.66
C ASN A 235 3.50 -16.30 -5.92
N ALA A 236 3.04 -17.17 -6.83
CA ALA A 236 3.71 -17.44 -8.11
C ALA A 236 4.06 -16.16 -8.90
N HIS A 237 3.23 -15.12 -8.83
CA HIS A 237 3.50 -13.81 -9.43
C HIS A 237 4.69 -13.08 -8.77
N GLN A 238 4.87 -13.22 -7.46
CA GLN A 238 5.98 -12.58 -6.75
C GLN A 238 7.30 -13.27 -7.12
N LEU A 239 7.33 -14.60 -7.11
CA LEU A 239 8.48 -15.38 -7.58
C LEU A 239 8.78 -15.07 -9.06
N ALA A 240 7.74 -14.92 -9.90
CA ALA A 240 7.89 -14.51 -11.30
C ALA A 240 8.54 -13.14 -11.46
N MET A 241 8.14 -12.13 -10.67
CA MET A 241 8.80 -10.82 -10.69
C MET A 241 10.26 -10.91 -10.24
N GLU A 242 10.53 -11.64 -9.16
CA GLU A 242 11.90 -11.83 -8.65
C GLU A 242 12.79 -12.49 -9.71
N LEU A 243 12.32 -13.55 -10.39
CA LEU A 243 13.00 -14.19 -11.52
C LEU A 243 13.14 -13.27 -12.75
N GLU A 244 12.15 -12.41 -13.03
CA GLU A 244 12.23 -11.41 -14.10
C GLU A 244 13.38 -10.42 -13.83
N TYR A 245 13.63 -10.06 -12.57
CA TYR A 245 14.79 -9.26 -12.16
C TYR A 245 16.13 -10.03 -12.12
N LEU A 246 16.12 -11.36 -12.24
CA LEU A 246 17.33 -12.16 -12.49
C LEU A 246 17.70 -12.24 -13.99
N GLU A 247 16.84 -11.85 -14.94
CA GLU A 247 17.18 -11.90 -16.36
C GLU A 247 18.34 -10.94 -16.69
N GLU A 248 19.43 -11.45 -17.27
CA GLU A 248 20.61 -10.66 -17.67
C GLU A 248 20.25 -9.36 -18.40
N ARG A 249 19.24 -9.40 -19.29
CA ARG A 249 18.79 -8.24 -20.07
C ARG A 249 18.25 -7.14 -19.17
N ARG A 250 17.35 -7.49 -18.26
CA ARG A 250 16.70 -6.54 -17.34
C ARG A 250 17.71 -5.96 -16.35
N ILE A 251 18.69 -6.75 -15.91
CA ILE A 251 19.81 -6.26 -15.08
C ILE A 251 20.64 -5.24 -15.87
N LYS A 252 21.04 -5.56 -17.12
CA LYS A 252 21.81 -4.64 -17.99
C LYS A 252 21.05 -3.32 -18.24
N ASP A 253 19.75 -3.38 -18.47
CA ASP A 253 18.89 -2.19 -18.64
C ASP A 253 18.71 -1.37 -17.35
N LEU A 254 18.58 -2.03 -16.19
CA LEU A 254 18.46 -1.36 -14.89
C LEU A 254 19.76 -0.64 -14.51
N VAL A 255 20.90 -1.32 -14.69
CA VAL A 255 22.24 -0.74 -14.47
C VAL A 255 22.45 0.46 -15.39
N LYS A 256 22.00 0.42 -16.66
CA LYS A 256 22.02 1.61 -17.51
C LYS A 256 21.19 2.76 -16.93
N LYS A 257 19.88 2.54 -16.72
CA LYS A 257 18.94 3.60 -16.30
C LYS A 257 19.29 4.28 -14.98
N HIS A 258 19.93 3.58 -14.05
CA HIS A 258 20.12 4.07 -12.68
C HIS A 258 21.56 4.02 -12.16
N SER A 259 22.52 3.47 -12.93
CA SER A 259 23.87 3.20 -12.42
C SER A 259 25.00 3.30 -13.46
N GLU A 260 24.73 3.79 -14.67
CA GLU A 260 25.73 4.00 -15.74
C GLU A 260 26.80 5.05 -15.39
N PHE A 261 26.56 5.83 -14.34
CA PHE A 261 27.42 6.94 -13.89
C PHE A 261 27.94 6.82 -12.45
N ILE A 262 27.81 5.64 -11.82
CA ILE A 262 28.34 5.39 -10.48
C ILE A 262 29.89 5.25 -10.54
N SER A 263 30.59 5.74 -9.51
CA SER A 263 32.07 5.75 -9.47
C SER A 263 32.71 4.39 -9.22
N TYR A 264 31.96 3.42 -8.67
CA TYR A 264 32.40 2.06 -8.41
C TYR A 264 32.14 1.15 -9.63
N PRO A 265 33.09 0.27 -10.02
CA PRO A 265 32.92 -0.59 -11.19
C PRO A 265 31.89 -1.69 -10.95
N ILE A 266 30.89 -1.78 -11.84
CA ILE A 266 29.83 -2.79 -11.79
C ILE A 266 30.14 -3.90 -12.80
N TYR A 267 30.40 -5.10 -12.28
CA TYR A 267 30.60 -6.32 -13.07
C TYR A 267 29.34 -7.19 -13.03
N LEU A 268 28.97 -7.77 -14.16
CA LEU A 268 27.94 -8.80 -14.26
C LEU A 268 28.56 -10.10 -14.77
N TRP A 269 28.17 -11.21 -14.17
CA TRP A 269 28.48 -12.55 -14.66
C TRP A 269 27.60 -12.82 -15.90
N THR A 270 28.21 -13.16 -17.04
CA THR A 270 27.49 -13.29 -18.31
C THR A 270 27.88 -14.55 -19.06
N GLU A 271 26.89 -15.23 -19.63
CA GLU A 271 27.10 -16.41 -20.47
C GLU A 271 27.41 -16.05 -21.93
N LYS A 272 28.51 -16.59 -22.45
CA LYS A 272 28.89 -16.53 -23.86
C LYS A 272 28.90 -17.93 -24.46
N THR A 273 28.00 -18.16 -25.42
CA THR A 273 28.05 -19.34 -26.30
C THR A 273 28.92 -19.04 -27.51
N THR A 274 30.10 -19.66 -27.61
CA THR A 274 30.94 -19.62 -28.81
C THR A 274 30.73 -20.88 -29.65
N GLU A 275 30.23 -20.72 -30.88
CA GLU A 275 30.26 -21.81 -31.86
C GLU A 275 31.64 -21.86 -32.53
N LYS A 276 32.47 -22.82 -32.16
CA LYS A 276 33.69 -23.17 -32.90
C LYS A 276 33.32 -24.12 -34.04
N GLU A 277 33.75 -23.81 -35.26
CA GLU A 277 33.71 -24.78 -36.35
C GLU A 277 35.06 -25.49 -36.42
N ILE A 278 35.04 -26.83 -36.38
CA ILE A 278 36.23 -27.67 -36.54
C ILE A 278 36.25 -28.16 -37.99
N SER A 279 37.36 -27.88 -38.67
CA SER A 279 37.82 -28.61 -39.86
C SER A 279 38.97 -29.51 -39.43
N ASP A 280 38.99 -30.75 -39.90
CA ASP A 280 40.11 -31.66 -39.71
C ASP A 280 41.38 -31.13 -40.42
N ASP A 281 42.54 -31.41 -39.80
CA ASP A 281 43.92 -31.51 -40.35
C ASP A 281 44.96 -30.80 -39.46
N GLU A 282 45.45 -31.49 -38.41
CA GLU A 282 46.88 -31.70 -38.08
C GLU A 282 47.03 -32.53 -36.78
N ASP A 283 47.93 -33.52 -36.79
CA ASP A 283 48.21 -34.43 -35.66
C ASP A 283 49.15 -33.80 -34.61
N GLU A 284 48.91 -34.07 -33.32
CA GLU A 284 49.86 -34.85 -32.49
C GLU A 284 49.27 -35.23 -31.11
N GLU A 285 49.40 -36.51 -30.75
CA GLU A 285 49.19 -37.03 -29.38
C GLU A 285 50.56 -37.12 -28.67
N PRO A 286 50.67 -37.08 -27.32
CA PRO A 286 50.67 -38.38 -26.62
C PRO A 286 50.20 -38.42 -25.14
N LYS A 287 49.37 -39.44 -24.82
CA LYS A 287 49.41 -40.31 -23.58
C LYS A 287 49.25 -39.67 -22.17
N LYS A 288 48.66 -40.32 -21.16
CA LYS A 288 48.83 -41.72 -20.67
C LYS A 288 47.64 -42.21 -19.81
N GLU A 289 47.34 -43.53 -19.92
CA GLU A 289 47.05 -44.54 -18.84
C GLU A 289 45.82 -44.34 -17.91
N GLU A 290 45.06 -45.34 -17.41
CA GLU A 290 45.00 -46.84 -17.42
C GLU A 290 43.59 -47.23 -16.81
N GLU A 291 42.95 -48.41 -16.90
CA GLU A 291 43.09 -49.73 -17.58
C GLU A 291 41.69 -50.47 -17.56
N GLY A 292 41.42 -51.40 -18.50
CA GLY A 292 40.33 -52.43 -18.41
C GLY A 292 38.98 -52.12 -19.09
N ASP A 293 38.23 -53.06 -19.70
CA ASP A 293 38.45 -54.51 -19.98
C ASP A 293 37.68 -54.96 -21.27
N ILE A 294 37.86 -56.20 -21.75
CA ILE A 294 37.69 -56.62 -23.17
C ILE A 294 36.57 -57.67 -23.43
N GLU A 295 35.86 -57.58 -24.57
CA GLU A 295 35.51 -58.71 -25.50
C GLU A 295 34.86 -58.21 -26.84
N GLU A 296 34.97 -58.99 -27.94
CA GLU A 296 34.66 -58.59 -29.35
C GLU A 296 33.55 -59.46 -30.05
N VAL A 297 33.32 -59.23 -31.38
CA VAL A 297 32.34 -59.88 -32.33
C VAL A 297 30.94 -59.21 -32.29
N ASP A 298 30.15 -58.99 -33.36
CA ASP A 298 29.91 -59.68 -34.66
C ASP A 298 29.82 -58.73 -35.90
N GLU A 299 29.73 -59.28 -37.12
CA GLU A 299 29.86 -58.59 -38.43
C GLU A 299 28.59 -57.89 -39.02
N ASP A 300 28.85 -56.79 -39.75
CA ASP A 300 28.19 -56.28 -40.98
C ASP A 300 26.66 -56.25 -41.19
N LYS A 301 26.16 -55.03 -41.48
CA LYS A 301 25.41 -54.71 -42.74
C LYS A 301 25.25 -53.21 -43.01
N GLU A 302 25.40 -52.82 -44.28
CA GLU A 302 25.21 -51.44 -44.77
C GLU A 302 23.73 -50.98 -44.77
N LYS A 303 23.48 -49.68 -44.50
CA LYS A 303 22.84 -48.75 -45.48
C LYS A 303 22.65 -47.31 -44.99
N ASP A 304 22.61 -46.40 -45.97
CA ASP A 304 22.23 -44.99 -45.96
C ASP A 304 21.88 -44.28 -44.64
N ALA A 305 22.76 -43.40 -44.19
CA ALA A 305 22.41 -42.25 -43.35
C ALA A 305 23.30 -41.03 -43.67
N SER A 306 22.69 -39.86 -43.88
CA SER A 306 23.44 -38.63 -44.16
C SER A 306 24.20 -38.14 -42.92
N LYS A 307 25.52 -37.92 -43.06
CA LYS A 307 26.40 -37.40 -41.99
C LYS A 307 25.97 -35.97 -41.57
N LYS A 308 25.06 -35.87 -40.60
CA LYS A 308 24.79 -34.61 -39.89
C LYS A 308 26.03 -34.19 -39.09
N LYS A 309 26.65 -33.06 -39.47
CA LYS A 309 27.65 -32.40 -38.63
C LYS A 309 27.03 -32.06 -37.27
N LYS A 310 27.58 -32.59 -36.17
CA LYS A 310 27.19 -32.20 -34.81
C LYS A 310 27.94 -30.92 -34.41
N LYS A 311 27.25 -29.77 -34.38
CA LYS A 311 27.76 -28.58 -33.69
C LYS A 311 27.71 -28.83 -32.19
N ILE A 312 28.84 -28.69 -31.50
CA ILE A 312 28.92 -28.64 -30.04
C ILE A 312 28.93 -27.17 -29.64
N LYS A 313 28.13 -26.80 -28.63
CA LYS A 313 28.10 -25.44 -28.07
C LYS A 313 28.85 -25.44 -26.75
N GLU A 314 29.96 -24.72 -26.71
CA GLU A 314 30.71 -24.46 -25.49
C GLU A 314 30.12 -23.19 -24.84
N VAL A 315 29.71 -23.31 -23.57
CA VAL A 315 29.21 -22.19 -22.76
C VAL A 315 30.36 -21.75 -21.86
N SER A 316 30.79 -20.52 -22.00
CA SER A 316 31.82 -19.91 -21.16
C SER A 316 31.23 -18.73 -20.39
N HIS A 317 31.53 -18.66 -19.10
CA HIS A 317 31.11 -17.56 -18.24
C HIS A 317 32.23 -16.54 -18.07
N GLU A 318 31.93 -15.27 -18.26
CA GLU A 318 32.88 -14.17 -18.06
C GLU A 318 32.27 -13.02 -17.25
N TRP A 319 33.11 -12.38 -16.42
CA TRP A 319 32.78 -11.12 -15.74
C TRP A 319 32.88 -9.94 -16.71
N GLN A 320 31.73 -9.43 -17.18
CA GLN A 320 31.66 -8.25 -18.02
C GLN A 320 31.41 -6.99 -17.17
N GLN A 321 32.32 -6.02 -17.22
CA GLN A 321 32.07 -4.68 -16.69
C GLN A 321 31.03 -3.94 -17.56
N ILE A 322 29.90 -3.55 -16.96
CA ILE A 322 28.80 -2.84 -17.64
C ILE A 322 29.04 -1.33 -17.63
N ASN A 323 29.20 -0.76 -16.42
CA ASN A 323 29.47 0.67 -16.26
C ASN A 323 30.90 0.97 -16.74
N LYS A 324 31.00 1.70 -17.86
CA LYS A 324 32.25 2.18 -18.47
C LYS A 324 32.25 3.70 -18.70
N GLN A 325 31.13 4.39 -18.47
CA GLN A 325 31.02 5.84 -18.70
C GLN A 325 31.28 6.59 -17.39
N LYS A 326 32.09 7.64 -17.45
CA LYS A 326 32.26 8.53 -16.29
C LYS A 326 31.15 9.60 -16.32
N PRO A 327 30.55 9.98 -15.17
CA PRO A 327 29.66 11.12 -15.11
C PRO A 327 30.35 12.39 -15.62
N ILE A 328 29.78 13.02 -16.64
CA ILE A 328 30.26 14.29 -17.20
C ILE A 328 30.35 15.38 -16.12
N CYS A 329 29.46 15.34 -15.13
CA CYS A 329 29.42 16.27 -13.99
C CYS A 329 30.66 16.21 -13.06
N LEU A 330 31.55 15.22 -13.20
CA LEU A 330 32.82 15.15 -12.47
C LEU A 330 34.04 15.52 -13.34
N GLY A 331 33.86 15.76 -14.65
CA GLY A 331 34.91 16.23 -15.55
C GLY A 331 35.02 17.75 -15.55
N LYS A 332 36.20 18.32 -15.83
CA LYS A 332 36.31 19.77 -16.03
C LYS A 332 35.64 20.16 -17.36
N PRO A 333 35.01 21.35 -17.46
CA PRO A 333 34.41 21.83 -18.72
C PRO A 333 35.35 21.83 -19.93
N GLU A 334 36.66 21.96 -19.69
CA GLU A 334 37.73 21.97 -20.71
C GLU A 334 38.15 20.57 -21.19
N GLU A 335 37.82 19.52 -20.42
CA GLU A 335 38.25 18.12 -20.67
C GLU A 335 37.17 17.29 -21.40
N ILE A 336 35.97 17.85 -21.59
CA ILE A 336 34.80 17.16 -22.13
C ILE A 336 34.55 17.59 -23.58
N THR A 337 34.47 16.61 -24.48
CA THR A 337 34.23 16.84 -25.91
C THR A 337 32.76 17.19 -26.21
N LYS A 338 32.51 17.85 -27.35
CA LYS A 338 31.13 18.10 -27.81
C LYS A 338 30.35 16.81 -28.06
N GLU A 339 31.03 15.74 -28.48
CA GLU A 339 30.43 14.43 -28.73
C GLU A 339 29.95 13.75 -27.44
N GLU A 340 30.68 13.90 -26.33
CA GLU A 340 30.23 13.44 -25.00
C GLU A 340 29.00 14.22 -24.52
N TYR A 341 28.98 15.55 -24.65
CA TYR A 341 27.76 16.34 -24.35
C TYR A 341 26.57 15.97 -25.25
N ALA A 342 26.81 15.56 -26.50
CA ALA A 342 25.76 15.12 -27.42
C ALA A 342 25.22 13.73 -27.04
N SER A 343 26.10 12.78 -26.72
CA SER A 343 25.68 11.44 -26.28
C SER A 343 24.93 11.48 -24.95
N PHE A 344 25.38 12.30 -24.00
CA PHE A 344 24.70 12.51 -22.72
C PHE A 344 23.33 13.16 -22.90
N TYR A 345 23.21 14.21 -23.72
CA TYR A 345 21.91 14.82 -24.05
C TYR A 345 20.93 13.76 -24.58
N LYS A 346 21.32 13.01 -25.62
CA LYS A 346 20.46 11.98 -26.23
C LYS A 346 20.12 10.84 -25.27
N SER A 347 21.04 10.46 -24.37
CA SER A 347 20.77 9.43 -23.34
C SER A 347 19.70 9.85 -22.33
N LEU A 348 19.56 11.16 -22.06
CA LEU A 348 18.68 11.71 -21.04
C LEU A 348 17.33 12.19 -21.61
N THR A 349 17.32 12.73 -22.83
CA THR A 349 16.09 13.21 -23.50
C THR A 349 15.46 12.18 -24.43
N ASN A 350 16.19 11.12 -24.81
CA ASN A 350 15.81 10.17 -25.87
C ASN A 350 15.50 10.86 -27.22
N ASP A 351 16.21 11.95 -27.48
CA ASP A 351 16.14 12.77 -28.70
C ASP A 351 17.10 12.25 -29.79
N SER A 352 16.76 12.45 -31.06
CA SER A 352 17.67 12.17 -32.18
C SER A 352 18.63 13.32 -32.49
N GLU A 353 18.25 14.56 -32.17
CA GLU A 353 19.02 15.77 -32.48
C GLU A 353 20.06 16.13 -31.40
N ASP A 354 21.07 16.91 -31.77
CA ASP A 354 22.10 17.39 -30.85
C ASP A 354 21.59 18.58 -30.02
N HIS A 355 22.21 18.81 -28.85
CA HIS A 355 21.92 19.98 -28.04
C HIS A 355 22.15 21.30 -28.82
N LEU A 356 21.21 22.25 -28.70
CA LEU A 356 21.34 23.58 -29.31
C LEU A 356 22.44 24.44 -28.66
N ALA A 357 22.60 24.33 -27.33
CA ALA A 357 23.64 25.00 -26.55
C ALA A 357 23.89 24.25 -25.24
N VAL A 358 25.12 24.31 -24.72
CA VAL A 358 25.51 23.74 -23.42
C VAL A 358 25.96 24.87 -22.49
N LYS A 359 25.60 24.77 -21.20
CA LYS A 359 26.20 25.57 -20.14
C LYS A 359 26.51 24.67 -18.94
N HIS A 360 27.73 24.16 -18.89
CA HIS A 360 28.24 23.43 -17.73
C HIS A 360 28.58 24.45 -16.63
N PHE A 361 28.01 24.28 -15.44
CA PHE A 361 28.39 25.04 -14.24
C PHE A 361 28.43 24.10 -13.04
N SER A 362 29.41 24.28 -12.16
CA SER A 362 29.37 23.67 -10.82
C SER A 362 28.47 24.53 -9.92
N MET A 363 27.72 23.86 -9.04
CA MET A 363 26.93 24.50 -8.00
C MET A 363 27.15 23.72 -6.71
N GLU A 364 27.87 24.32 -5.77
CA GLU A 364 28.01 23.78 -4.41
C GLU A 364 26.67 23.86 -3.67
N GLY A 365 26.35 22.84 -2.89
CA GLY A 365 25.09 22.69 -2.15
C GLY A 365 25.19 21.63 -1.06
#